data_AF-A0A6S7JXJ9-F1
#
_entry.id   AF-A0A6S7JXJ9-F1
#
_cell.length_a   1.000
_cell.length_b   1.000
_cell.length_c   1.000
_cell.angle_alpha   90.00
_cell.angle_beta   90.00
_cell.angle_gamma   90.00
#
_symmetry.space_group_name_H-M   'P 1'
#
loop_
_entity.id
_entity.type
_entity.pdbx_description
1 polymer ?
#
loop_
_entity_poly.entity_id
_entity_poly.type
_entity_poly.pdbx_seq_one_letter_code
_entity_poly.pdbx_strand_id
1 'polypeptide(L)'
;MYQELLQHKIKIPTEMKQNLMILHSYILVKVHVKRGDHLKGARMLIRVSNNISKFPAHIVPILTSTVIECHRASLRNSSFSYAAMLMRPEYRKDVDLKYKKKIEQIVRKPDKTEEEEASDACPYCEYILPQTKLDCPECKNNIPYCIITGRHMLKDDWSACPSCNFPALYSEIKSFLDGGEGVCPMCSEKINFSDAKFIKDPVQYLKIDESEA
;
A
#
# COMPACT_ATOMS: atom_id res chain seq x y z
N MET A 1 -9.76 13.44 -13.28
CA MET A 1 -10.95 12.65 -12.86
C MET A 1 -11.18 12.56 -11.34
N TYR A 2 -10.37 11.87 -10.51
CA TYR A 2 -10.67 11.77 -9.06
C TYR A 2 -10.71 13.15 -8.36
N GLN A 3 -9.72 14.00 -8.65
CA GLN A 3 -9.68 15.37 -8.11
C GLN A 3 -10.79 16.27 -8.69
N GLU A 4 -11.17 16.08 -9.95
CA GLU A 4 -12.32 16.80 -10.54
C GLU A 4 -13.62 16.44 -9.81
N LEU A 5 -13.85 15.16 -9.50
CA LEU A 5 -15.03 14.74 -8.72
C LEU A 5 -15.06 15.39 -7.34
N LEU A 6 -13.90 15.47 -6.66
CA LEU A 6 -13.78 16.19 -5.39
C LEU A 6 -14.09 17.70 -5.55
N GLN A 7 -13.55 18.34 -6.58
CA GLN A 7 -13.79 19.76 -6.86
C GLN A 7 -15.26 20.06 -7.16
N HIS A 8 -15.91 19.17 -7.91
CA HIS A 8 -17.34 19.26 -8.23
C HIS A 8 -18.26 18.75 -7.11
N LYS A 9 -17.70 18.32 -5.96
CA LYS A 9 -18.43 17.72 -4.82
C LYS A 9 -19.32 16.54 -5.23
N ILE A 10 -18.92 15.82 -6.27
CA ILE A 10 -19.63 14.64 -6.76
C ILE A 10 -19.18 13.44 -5.92
N LYS A 11 -20.14 12.64 -5.45
CA LYS A 11 -19.86 11.42 -4.69
C LYS A 11 -18.97 10.49 -5.49
N ILE A 12 -17.82 10.15 -4.94
CA ILE A 12 -16.88 9.21 -5.58
C ILE A 12 -17.32 7.78 -5.24
N PRO A 13 -17.52 6.91 -6.25
CA PRO A 13 -17.84 5.51 -6.01
C PRO A 13 -16.75 4.80 -5.21
N THR A 14 -17.14 3.93 -4.27
CA THR A 14 -16.23 3.15 -3.43
C THR A 14 -15.25 2.32 -4.27
N GLU A 15 -15.72 1.74 -5.36
CA GLU A 15 -14.87 0.97 -6.29
C GLU A 15 -13.73 1.83 -6.87
N MET A 16 -14.02 3.10 -7.20
CA MET A 16 -13.00 4.02 -7.72
C MET A 16 -11.95 4.35 -6.65
N LYS A 17 -12.37 4.56 -5.39
CA LYS A 17 -11.44 4.75 -4.25
C LYS A 17 -10.55 3.52 -4.08
N GLN A 18 -11.11 2.32 -4.14
CA GLN A 18 -10.37 1.06 -4.03
C GLN A 18 -9.39 0.86 -5.18
N ASN A 19 -9.81 1.10 -6.43
CA ASN A 19 -8.95 0.97 -7.61
C ASN A 19 -7.77 1.95 -7.54
N LEU A 20 -8.04 3.19 -7.12
CA LEU A 20 -7.01 4.20 -6.93
C LEU A 20 -6.00 3.78 -5.85
N MET A 21 -6.50 3.27 -4.71
CA MET A 21 -5.65 2.76 -3.63
C MET A 21 -4.74 1.61 -4.09
N ILE A 22 -5.28 0.65 -4.84
CA ILE A 22 -4.52 -0.50 -5.36
C ILE A 22 -3.45 -0.04 -6.37
N LEU A 23 -3.79 0.90 -7.26
CA LEU A 23 -2.84 1.47 -8.21
C LEU A 23 -1.74 2.25 -7.49
N HIS A 24 -2.09 3.03 -6.47
CA HIS A 24 -1.14 3.76 -5.65
C HIS A 24 -0.18 2.82 -4.92
N SER A 25 -0.69 1.74 -4.32
CA SER A 25 0.14 0.70 -3.73
C SER A 25 1.13 0.13 -4.73
N TYR A 26 0.73 -0.11 -5.99
CA TYR A 26 1.65 -0.57 -7.04
C TYR A 26 2.78 0.44 -7.35
N ILE A 27 2.47 1.74 -7.38
CA ILE A 27 3.48 2.80 -7.57
C ILE A 27 4.47 2.82 -6.38
N LEU A 28 3.94 2.74 -5.16
CA LEU A 28 4.74 2.75 -3.92
C LEU A 28 5.75 1.60 -3.84
N VAL A 29 5.48 0.45 -4.46
CA VAL A 29 6.45 -0.66 -4.53
C VAL A 29 7.78 -0.18 -5.09
N LYS A 30 7.77 0.53 -6.23
CA LYS A 30 9.01 1.00 -6.87
C LYS A 30 9.74 2.02 -5.98
N VAL A 31 8.99 2.86 -5.29
CA VAL A 31 9.51 3.86 -4.37
C VAL A 31 10.22 3.20 -3.18
N HIS A 32 9.55 2.27 -2.50
CA HIS A 32 10.11 1.58 -1.33
C HIS A 32 11.29 0.68 -1.68
N VAL A 33 11.23 -0.06 -2.80
CA VAL A 33 12.32 -0.92 -3.25
C VAL A 33 13.57 -0.09 -3.58
N LYS A 34 13.43 1.09 -4.20
CA LYS A 34 14.56 2.00 -4.46
C LYS A 34 15.20 2.52 -3.17
N ARG A 35 14.40 2.74 -2.11
CA ARG A 35 14.88 3.14 -0.78
C ARG A 35 15.47 1.99 0.04
N GLY A 36 15.43 0.76 -0.47
CA GLY A 36 15.87 -0.43 0.27
C GLY A 36 14.87 -0.92 1.33
N ASP A 37 13.69 -0.31 1.43
CA ASP A 37 12.62 -0.74 2.34
C ASP A 37 11.82 -1.89 1.72
N HIS A 38 12.43 -3.07 1.73
CA HIS A 38 11.84 -4.28 1.17
C HIS A 38 10.57 -4.70 1.91
N LEU A 39 10.44 -4.38 3.21
CA LEU A 39 9.27 -4.75 4.00
C LEU A 39 8.03 -3.95 3.60
N LYS A 40 8.12 -2.61 3.52
CA LYS A 40 7.00 -1.79 3.02
C LYS A 40 6.67 -2.14 1.57
N GLY A 41 7.69 -2.34 0.73
CA GLY A 41 7.52 -2.77 -0.66
C GLY A 41 6.80 -4.11 -0.80
N ALA A 42 7.20 -5.13 -0.02
CA ALA A 42 6.57 -6.44 -0.01
C ALA A 42 5.11 -6.37 0.46
N ARG A 43 4.81 -5.61 1.51
CA ARG A 43 3.43 -5.43 2.00
C ARG A 43 2.53 -4.76 0.95
N MET A 44 3.04 -3.78 0.21
CA MET A 44 2.30 -3.19 -0.92
C MET A 44 2.08 -4.20 -2.05
N LEU A 45 3.08 -5.02 -2.37
CA LEU A 45 2.97 -6.11 -3.34
C LEU A 45 1.94 -7.17 -2.95
N ILE A 46 1.87 -7.53 -1.66
CA ILE A 46 0.84 -8.42 -1.12
C ILE A 46 -0.56 -7.83 -1.38
N ARG A 47 -0.75 -6.54 -1.11
CA ARG A 47 -2.03 -5.86 -1.36
C ARG A 47 -2.43 -5.90 -2.84
N VAL A 48 -1.48 -5.61 -3.74
CA VAL A 48 -1.71 -5.67 -5.20
C VAL A 48 -1.99 -7.12 -5.63
N SER A 49 -1.25 -8.10 -5.10
CA SER A 49 -1.41 -9.52 -5.42
C SER A 49 -2.75 -10.10 -4.94
N ASN A 50 -3.29 -9.60 -3.83
CA ASN A 50 -4.64 -9.97 -3.40
C ASN A 50 -5.73 -9.42 -4.34
N ASN A 51 -5.40 -8.45 -5.19
CA ASN A 51 -6.28 -7.85 -6.19
C ASN A 51 -5.77 -8.11 -7.62
N ILE A 52 -5.05 -9.22 -7.84
CA ILE A 52 -4.33 -9.46 -9.08
C ILE A 52 -5.21 -9.59 -10.33
N SER A 53 -6.49 -9.94 -10.15
CA SER A 53 -7.48 -9.98 -11.23
C SER A 53 -7.68 -8.62 -11.91
N LYS A 54 -7.34 -7.51 -11.23
CA LYS A 54 -7.36 -6.15 -11.80
C LYS A 54 -6.17 -5.86 -12.71
N PHE A 55 -5.16 -6.73 -12.77
CA PHE A 55 -3.95 -6.58 -13.58
C PHE A 55 -3.68 -7.82 -14.48
N PRO A 56 -4.60 -8.19 -15.39
CA PRO A 56 -4.52 -9.46 -16.13
C PRO A 56 -3.26 -9.59 -17.00
N ALA A 57 -2.76 -8.48 -17.56
CA ALA A 57 -1.54 -8.48 -18.37
C ALA A 57 -0.23 -8.60 -17.54
N HIS A 58 -0.29 -8.34 -16.23
CA HIS A 58 0.89 -8.25 -15.36
C HIS A 58 0.88 -9.26 -14.21
N ILE A 59 0.02 -10.28 -14.26
CA ILE A 59 -0.10 -11.30 -13.21
C ILE A 59 1.26 -11.91 -12.87
N VAL A 60 1.95 -12.46 -13.86
CA VAL A 60 3.22 -13.18 -13.67
C VAL A 60 4.34 -12.26 -13.18
N PRO A 61 4.58 -11.06 -13.77
CA PRO A 61 5.54 -10.10 -13.24
C PRO A 61 5.27 -9.64 -11.79
N ILE A 62 4.02 -9.35 -11.45
CA ILE A 62 3.63 -8.88 -10.11
C ILE A 62 3.83 -9.99 -9.08
N LEU A 63 3.32 -11.20 -9.35
CA LEU A 63 3.48 -12.34 -8.44
C LEU A 63 4.96 -12.73 -8.29
N THR A 64 5.74 -12.72 -9.38
CA THR A 64 7.19 -12.97 -9.32
C THR A 64 7.89 -11.97 -8.42
N SER A 65 7.59 -10.68 -8.58
CA SER A 65 8.15 -9.61 -7.73
C SER A 65 7.71 -9.78 -6.27
N THR A 66 6.44 -10.15 -6.04
CA THR A 66 5.89 -10.41 -4.71
C THR A 66 6.63 -11.52 -4.00
N VAL A 67 6.86 -12.65 -4.67
CA VAL A 67 7.64 -13.77 -4.09
C VAL A 67 9.05 -13.33 -3.74
N ILE A 68 9.73 -12.63 -4.65
CA ILE A 68 11.12 -12.20 -4.45
C ILE A 68 11.23 -11.22 -3.27
N GLU A 69 10.37 -10.19 -3.23
CA GLU A 69 10.43 -9.16 -2.21
C GLU A 69 9.94 -9.68 -0.84
N CYS A 70 8.90 -10.51 -0.79
CA CYS A 70 8.48 -11.19 0.45
C CYS A 70 9.61 -12.04 1.02
N HIS A 71 10.30 -12.82 0.17
CA HIS A 71 11.44 -13.63 0.62
C HIS A 71 12.62 -12.77 1.12
N ARG A 72 12.86 -11.60 0.53
CA ARG A 72 13.91 -10.66 0.97
C ARG A 72 13.55 -9.97 2.29
N ALA A 73 12.27 -9.71 2.50
CA ALA A 73 11.73 -9.11 3.72
C ALA A 73 11.42 -10.13 4.83
N SER A 74 11.87 -11.38 4.70
CA SER A 74 11.60 -12.48 5.65
C SER A 74 10.12 -12.83 5.87
N LEU A 75 9.23 -12.45 4.94
CA LEU A 75 7.83 -12.86 4.92
C LEU A 75 7.71 -14.25 4.24
N ARG A 76 8.20 -15.30 4.91
CA ARG A 76 8.39 -16.62 4.28
C ARG A 76 7.07 -17.30 3.95
N ASN A 77 6.07 -17.19 4.82
CA ASN A 77 4.76 -17.79 4.61
C ASN A 77 4.02 -17.14 3.41
N SER A 78 4.04 -15.81 3.33
CA SER A 78 3.52 -15.03 2.21
C SER A 78 4.28 -15.36 0.92
N SER A 79 5.62 -15.40 0.98
CA SER A 79 6.47 -15.79 -0.14
C SER A 79 6.10 -17.19 -0.66
N PHE A 80 5.91 -18.17 0.22
CA PHE A 80 5.52 -19.52 -0.16
C PHE A 80 4.14 -19.55 -0.83
N SER A 81 3.17 -18.82 -0.28
CA SER A 81 1.80 -18.80 -0.77
C SER A 81 1.72 -18.29 -2.21
N TYR A 82 2.38 -17.16 -2.52
CA TYR A 82 2.44 -16.64 -3.88
C TYR A 82 3.34 -17.46 -4.81
N ALA A 83 4.39 -18.10 -4.29
CA ALA A 83 5.23 -19.01 -5.07
C ALA A 83 4.43 -20.24 -5.51
N ALA A 84 3.62 -20.81 -4.63
CA ALA A 84 2.74 -21.92 -4.94
C ALA A 84 1.68 -21.52 -5.99
N MET A 85 1.13 -20.30 -5.89
CA MET A 85 0.23 -19.75 -6.91
C MET A 85 0.92 -19.62 -8.28
N LEU A 86 2.15 -19.09 -8.31
CA LEU A 86 2.90 -18.88 -9.55
C LEU A 86 3.34 -20.18 -10.23
N MET A 87 3.52 -21.26 -9.45
CA MET A 87 3.90 -22.58 -9.97
C MET A 87 2.73 -23.40 -10.53
N ARG A 88 1.50 -22.88 -10.49
CA ARG A 88 0.36 -23.52 -11.15
C ARG A 88 0.53 -23.54 -12.67
N PRO A 89 -0.04 -24.53 -13.39
CA PRO A 89 0.19 -24.73 -14.82
C PRO A 89 -0.11 -23.52 -15.70
N GLU A 90 -1.05 -22.68 -15.28
CA GLU A 90 -1.51 -21.48 -16.00
C GLU A 90 -0.41 -20.41 -16.08
N TYR A 91 0.39 -20.27 -15.01
CA TYR A 91 1.39 -19.20 -14.91
C TYR A 91 2.83 -19.69 -15.09
N ARG A 92 3.11 -20.96 -14.75
CA ARG A 92 4.47 -21.52 -14.69
C ARG A 92 5.26 -21.43 -16.00
N LYS A 93 4.57 -21.41 -17.15
CA LYS A 93 5.20 -21.34 -18.49
C LYS A 93 5.77 -19.95 -18.77
N ASP A 94 5.16 -18.92 -18.20
CA ASP A 94 5.51 -17.51 -18.45
C ASP A 94 6.52 -16.98 -17.42
N VAL A 95 6.85 -17.78 -16.40
CA VAL A 95 7.90 -17.44 -15.42
C VAL A 95 9.27 -17.55 -16.06
N ASP A 96 10.01 -16.44 -16.05
CA ASP A 96 11.39 -16.36 -16.52
C ASP A 96 12.27 -17.43 -15.83
N LEU A 97 13.06 -18.15 -16.64
CA LEU A 97 13.97 -19.20 -16.21
C LEU A 97 14.95 -18.75 -15.13
N LYS A 98 15.33 -17.46 -15.11
CA LYS A 98 16.19 -16.85 -14.10
C LYS A 98 15.61 -16.97 -12.70
N TYR A 99 14.29 -16.81 -12.54
CA TYR A 99 13.62 -16.86 -11.25
C TYR A 99 12.98 -18.21 -10.96
N LYS A 100 12.62 -18.96 -12.01
CA LYS A 100 11.91 -20.24 -11.92
C LYS A 100 12.53 -21.22 -10.93
N LYS A 101 13.85 -21.48 -11.03
CA LYS A 101 14.55 -22.41 -10.11
C LYS A 101 14.44 -21.99 -8.64
N LYS A 102 14.57 -20.68 -8.37
CA LYS A 102 14.49 -20.14 -7.00
C LYS A 102 13.08 -20.27 -6.43
N ILE A 103 12.06 -19.99 -7.24
CA ILE A 103 10.66 -20.08 -6.83
C ILE A 103 10.25 -21.55 -6.62
N GLU A 104 10.69 -22.46 -7.49
CA GLU A 104 10.47 -23.91 -7.29
C GLU A 104 11.10 -24.42 -5.98
N GLN A 105 12.28 -23.92 -5.61
CA GLN A 105 12.92 -24.27 -4.34
C GLN A 105 12.10 -23.81 -3.13
N ILE A 106 11.55 -22.59 -3.16
CA ILE A 106 10.68 -22.06 -2.09
C ILE A 106 9.45 -22.96 -1.90
N VAL A 107 8.84 -23.44 -3.00
CA VAL A 107 7.67 -24.32 -2.91
C VAL A 107 8.04 -25.72 -2.42
N ARG A 108 9.21 -26.25 -2.80
CA ARG A 108 9.67 -27.58 -2.39
C ARG A 108 10.08 -27.66 -0.93
N LYS A 109 10.63 -26.58 -0.37
CA LYS A 109 11.05 -26.48 1.02
C LYS A 109 10.33 -25.29 1.67
N PRO A 110 9.03 -25.47 2.02
CA PRO A 110 8.25 -24.40 2.60
C PRO A 110 8.81 -24.01 3.97
N ASP A 111 9.02 -22.72 4.14
CA ASP A 111 9.26 -22.10 5.43
C ASP A 111 8.06 -21.21 5.74
N LYS A 112 7.41 -21.47 6.87
CA LYS A 112 6.20 -20.75 7.30
C LYS A 112 6.50 -19.71 8.39
N THR A 113 7.77 -19.44 8.66
CA THR A 113 8.17 -18.38 9.59
C THR A 113 7.84 -17.01 9.00
N GLU A 114 7.01 -16.25 9.69
CA GLU A 114 6.67 -14.88 9.30
C GLU A 114 6.26 -14.13 10.55
N GLU A 115 6.89 -12.98 10.78
CA GLU A 115 6.48 -12.10 11.86
C GLU A 115 5.13 -11.47 11.52
N GLU A 116 4.27 -11.39 12.53
CA GLU A 116 3.03 -10.66 12.41
C GLU A 116 3.29 -9.19 12.12
N GLU A 117 2.36 -8.60 11.40
CA GLU A 117 2.46 -7.19 11.07
C GLU A 117 2.26 -6.33 12.32
N ALA A 118 3.07 -5.28 12.46
CA ALA A 118 2.83 -4.27 13.47
C ALA A 118 1.39 -3.75 13.35
N SER A 119 0.77 -3.54 14.50
CA SER A 119 -0.60 -3.06 14.61
C SER A 119 -0.63 -1.69 15.27
N ASP A 120 -1.57 -0.89 14.81
CA ASP A 120 -1.69 0.53 15.12
C ASP A 120 -3.17 0.87 15.33
N ALA A 121 -3.46 2.02 15.96
CA ALA A 121 -4.82 2.39 16.34
C ALA A 121 -5.61 3.00 15.16
N CYS A 122 -6.84 2.52 14.97
CA CYS A 122 -7.79 3.09 14.03
C CYS A 122 -8.07 4.57 14.36
N PRO A 123 -8.02 5.50 13.38
CA PRO A 123 -8.23 6.94 13.65
C PRO A 123 -9.68 7.30 14.00
N TYR A 124 -10.63 6.37 13.85
CA TYR A 124 -12.04 6.55 14.18
C TYR A 124 -12.40 6.07 15.58
N CYS A 125 -11.97 4.86 15.94
CA CYS A 125 -12.41 4.17 17.17
C CYS A 125 -11.25 3.60 18.01
N GLU A 126 -10.00 3.89 17.64
CA GLU A 126 -8.78 3.48 18.36
C GLU A 126 -8.57 1.96 18.46
N TYR A 127 -9.38 1.16 17.77
CA TYR A 127 -9.19 -0.28 17.65
C TYR A 127 -7.84 -0.61 17.02
N ILE A 128 -7.10 -1.55 17.62
CA ILE A 128 -5.77 -1.95 17.17
C ILE A 128 -5.88 -2.94 16.01
N LEU A 129 -5.38 -2.57 14.84
CA LEU A 129 -5.39 -3.41 13.64
C LEU A 129 -4.07 -3.35 12.89
N PRO A 130 -3.74 -4.33 12.03
CA PRO A 130 -2.51 -4.31 11.25
C PRO A 130 -2.37 -3.03 10.41
N GLN A 131 -1.17 -2.47 10.35
CA GLN A 131 -0.83 -1.21 9.66
C GLN A 131 -1.35 -1.11 8.22
N THR A 132 -1.44 -2.20 7.49
CA THR A 132 -1.85 -2.23 6.08
C THR A 132 -3.33 -2.50 5.88
N LYS A 133 -4.10 -2.79 6.95
CA LYS A 133 -5.56 -2.90 6.89
C LYS A 133 -6.19 -1.53 6.83
N LEU A 134 -7.07 -1.34 5.85
CA LEU A 134 -7.80 -0.10 5.59
C LEU A 134 -9.30 -0.24 5.85
N ASP A 135 -9.76 -1.37 6.37
CA ASP A 135 -11.16 -1.59 6.72
C ASP A 135 -11.18 -2.02 8.19
N CYS A 136 -11.79 -1.19 9.04
CA CYS A 136 -11.82 -1.46 10.47
C CYS A 136 -12.90 -2.50 10.80
N PRO A 137 -12.57 -3.62 11.46
CA PRO A 137 -13.57 -4.63 11.81
C PRO A 137 -14.55 -4.13 12.90
N GLU A 138 -14.12 -3.20 13.75
CA GLU A 138 -14.91 -2.71 14.89
C GLU A 138 -15.93 -1.65 14.47
N CYS A 139 -15.45 -0.53 13.90
CA CYS A 139 -16.33 0.58 13.49
C CYS A 139 -16.85 0.48 12.05
N LYS A 140 -16.40 -0.53 11.27
CA LYS A 140 -16.78 -0.77 9.86
C LYS A 140 -16.44 0.36 8.89
N ASN A 141 -15.69 1.36 9.33
CA ASN A 141 -15.23 2.46 8.48
C ASN A 141 -14.06 2.04 7.58
N ASN A 142 -14.00 2.62 6.39
CA ASN A 142 -12.83 2.56 5.54
C ASN A 142 -11.82 3.63 6.00
N ILE A 143 -10.64 3.18 6.38
CA ILE A 143 -9.59 4.03 6.94
C ILE A 143 -8.77 4.66 5.80
N PRO A 144 -8.59 6.00 5.79
CA PRO A 144 -7.67 6.65 4.87
C PRO A 144 -6.27 6.05 4.95
N TYR A 145 -5.58 6.01 3.82
CA TYR A 145 -4.22 5.50 3.72
C TYR A 145 -3.21 6.62 3.51
N CYS A 146 -2.02 6.44 4.07
CA CYS A 146 -0.88 7.31 3.87
C CYS A 146 -0.37 7.20 2.43
N ILE A 147 -0.29 8.31 1.70
CA ILE A 147 0.26 8.31 0.34
C ILE A 147 1.75 7.99 0.25
N ILE A 148 2.49 8.00 1.36
CA ILE A 148 3.93 7.71 1.39
C ILE A 148 4.22 6.24 1.68
N THR A 149 3.44 5.60 2.55
CA THR A 149 3.68 4.22 3.00
C THR A 149 2.62 3.22 2.55
N GLY A 150 1.44 3.72 2.17
CA GLY A 150 0.26 2.91 1.88
C GLY A 150 -0.40 2.28 3.12
N ARG A 151 0.10 2.54 4.34
CA ARG A 151 -0.50 2.10 5.62
C ARG A 151 -1.72 2.95 5.96
N HIS A 152 -2.55 2.50 6.90
CA HIS A 152 -3.63 3.34 7.41
C HIS A 152 -3.08 4.57 8.15
N MET A 153 -3.89 5.61 8.18
CA MET A 153 -3.58 6.87 8.86
C MET A 153 -3.78 6.77 10.37
N LEU A 154 -2.98 7.54 11.13
CA LEU A 154 -3.08 7.68 12.58
C LEU A 154 -3.59 9.08 12.94
N LYS A 155 -4.43 9.17 13.97
CA LYS A 155 -5.01 10.45 14.41
C LYS A 155 -3.95 11.46 14.87
N ASP A 156 -2.92 10.97 15.57
CA ASP A 156 -1.87 11.80 16.16
C ASP A 156 -0.65 12.00 15.23
N ASP A 157 -0.64 11.37 14.06
CA ASP A 157 0.44 11.49 13.07
C ASP A 157 -0.15 11.79 11.70
N TRP A 158 -0.60 13.03 11.49
CA TRP A 158 -1.32 13.43 10.30
C TRP A 158 -0.70 14.63 9.59
N SER A 159 -0.63 14.52 8.27
CA SER A 159 -0.27 15.56 7.30
C SER A 159 -1.08 15.33 6.03
N ALA A 160 -1.02 16.27 5.09
CA ALA A 160 -1.53 16.09 3.74
C ALA A 160 -0.51 16.61 2.72
N CYS A 161 -0.58 16.10 1.49
CA CYS A 161 0.18 16.68 0.39
C CYS A 161 -0.36 18.10 0.09
N PRO A 162 0.50 19.13 0.00
CA PRO A 162 0.06 20.50 -0.25
C PRO A 162 -0.60 20.68 -1.64
N SER A 163 -0.23 19.85 -2.62
CA SER A 163 -0.73 19.97 -4.00
C SER A 163 -2.02 19.18 -4.24
N CYS A 164 -2.09 17.94 -3.75
CA CYS A 164 -3.24 17.07 -4.02
C CYS A 164 -4.18 16.84 -2.83
N ASN A 165 -3.83 17.36 -1.65
CA ASN A 165 -4.57 17.24 -0.39
C ASN A 165 -4.84 15.79 0.06
N PHE A 166 -4.11 14.81 -0.46
CA PHE A 166 -4.21 13.44 0.03
C PHE A 166 -3.46 13.28 1.36
N PRO A 167 -3.99 12.44 2.29
CA PRO A 167 -3.41 12.27 3.60
C PRO A 167 -2.08 11.51 3.57
N ALA A 168 -1.17 11.89 4.46
CA ALA A 168 0.12 11.28 4.68
C ALA A 168 0.45 11.29 6.17
N LEU A 169 1.09 10.25 6.69
CA LEU A 169 1.66 10.29 8.04
C LEU A 169 2.74 11.38 8.07
N TYR A 170 2.70 12.27 9.05
CA TYR A 170 3.61 13.41 9.13
C TYR A 170 5.06 12.97 9.37
N SER A 171 5.27 11.96 10.20
CA SER A 171 6.59 11.36 10.42
C SER A 171 7.18 10.79 9.12
N GLU A 172 6.36 10.08 8.33
CA GLU A 172 6.78 9.42 7.10
C GLU A 172 6.99 10.39 5.95
N ILE A 173 6.14 11.41 5.78
CA ILE A 173 6.35 12.43 4.75
C ILE A 173 7.63 13.23 5.00
N LYS A 174 7.97 13.51 6.26
CA LYS A 174 9.26 14.12 6.59
C LYS A 174 10.43 13.21 6.24
N SER A 175 10.41 11.96 6.70
CA SER A 175 11.45 10.98 6.36
C SER A 175 11.59 10.76 4.85
N PHE A 176 10.49 10.85 4.11
CA PHE A 176 10.48 10.76 2.65
C PHE A 176 11.21 11.94 2.00
N LEU A 177 10.93 13.16 2.45
CA LEU A 177 11.59 14.37 1.96
C LEU A 177 13.07 14.43 2.34
N ASP A 178 13.41 14.03 3.57
CA ASP A 178 14.80 13.97 4.05
C ASP A 178 15.65 12.97 3.24
N GLY A 179 15.02 11.93 2.71
CA GLY A 179 15.63 10.95 1.81
C GLY A 179 15.89 11.46 0.39
N GLY A 180 15.60 12.73 0.08
CA GLY A 180 15.79 13.35 -1.23
C GLY A 180 14.64 13.12 -2.22
N GLU A 181 13.56 12.44 -1.81
CA GLU A 181 12.38 12.21 -2.63
C GLU A 181 11.41 13.39 -2.48
N GLY A 182 11.63 14.42 -3.28
CA GLY A 182 10.83 15.65 -3.26
C GLY A 182 9.56 15.59 -4.09
N VAL A 183 9.10 14.41 -4.54
CA VAL A 183 7.97 14.28 -5.49
C VAL A 183 6.87 13.39 -4.90
N CYS A 184 5.64 13.91 -4.90
CA CYS A 184 4.46 13.18 -4.43
C CYS A 184 4.20 11.93 -5.27
N PRO A 185 4.16 10.71 -4.68
CA PRO A 185 3.87 9.49 -5.43
C PRO A 185 2.43 9.44 -5.99
N MET A 186 1.55 10.32 -5.53
CA MET A 186 0.15 10.37 -5.91
C MET A 186 -0.13 11.33 -7.07
N CYS A 187 0.38 12.57 -6.99
CA CYS A 187 0.14 13.60 -8.00
C CYS A 187 1.36 13.99 -8.83
N SER A 188 2.54 13.43 -8.54
CA SER A 188 3.82 13.76 -9.19
C SER A 188 4.28 15.22 -9.07
N GLU A 189 3.63 16.01 -8.22
CA GLU A 189 4.06 17.37 -7.89
C GLU A 189 5.17 17.38 -6.84
N LYS A 190 6.00 18.43 -6.88
CA LYS A 190 7.06 18.60 -5.88
C LYS A 190 6.46 18.96 -4.51
N ILE A 191 6.95 18.31 -3.46
CA ILE A 191 6.60 18.61 -2.08
C ILE A 191 7.83 19.22 -1.42
N ASN A 192 7.71 20.44 -0.88
CA ASN A 192 8.77 21.03 -0.07
C ASN A 192 8.53 20.76 1.41
N PHE A 193 9.62 20.69 2.17
CA PHE A 193 9.59 20.46 3.62
C PHE A 193 8.81 21.54 4.39
N SER A 194 8.85 22.79 3.91
CA SER A 194 8.09 23.92 4.48
C SER A 194 6.58 23.76 4.33
N ASP A 195 6.14 22.99 3.35
CA ASP A 195 4.75 22.92 2.92
C ASP A 195 4.02 21.73 3.56
N ALA A 196 4.77 20.73 4.04
CA ALA A 196 4.26 19.61 4.83
C ALA A 196 3.98 20.05 6.27
N LYS A 197 2.72 20.41 6.54
CA LYS A 197 2.28 20.86 7.87
C LYS A 197 1.68 19.71 8.68
N PHE A 198 2.06 19.65 9.95
CA PHE A 198 1.39 18.79 10.91
C PHE A 198 -0.06 19.25 11.13
N ILE A 199 -1.00 18.33 10.98
CA ILE A 199 -2.44 18.58 11.14
C ILE A 199 -2.85 18.02 12.51
N LYS A 200 -3.13 18.91 13.46
CA LYS A 200 -3.53 18.53 14.84
C LYS A 200 -4.92 17.91 14.93
N ASP A 201 -5.82 18.31 14.02
CA ASP A 201 -7.19 17.82 14.02
C ASP A 201 -7.56 17.30 12.61
N PRO A 202 -7.44 15.99 12.37
CA PRO A 202 -7.75 15.40 11.08
C PRO A 202 -9.24 15.11 10.88
N VAL A 203 -10.13 15.58 11.77
CA VAL A 203 -11.58 15.32 11.70
C VAL A 203 -12.17 15.64 10.32
N GLN A 204 -11.70 16.68 9.65
CA GLN A 204 -12.16 17.03 8.29
C GLN A 204 -11.89 15.96 7.24
N TYR A 205 -10.81 15.17 7.40
CA TYR A 205 -10.49 14.06 6.50
C TYR A 205 -11.27 12.79 6.83
N LEU A 206 -11.63 12.62 8.10
CA LEU A 206 -12.40 11.48 8.59
C LEU A 206 -13.89 11.61 8.28
N LYS A 207 -14.40 12.85 8.15
CA LYS A 207 -15.79 13.18 7.81
C LYS A 207 -16.18 13.01 6.33
N ILE A 208 -15.23 12.78 5.43
CA ILE A 208 -15.51 12.73 3.97
C ILE A 208 -16.41 11.55 3.59
N ASP A 209 -16.58 10.57 4.46
CA ASP A 209 -17.52 9.45 4.29
C ASP A 209 -18.85 9.60 5.04
N GLU A 210 -19.05 10.68 5.82
CA GLU A 210 -20.30 10.93 6.58
C GLU A 210 -21.41 11.64 5.79
N SER A 211 -21.31 11.78 4.46
CA SER A 211 -22.50 12.12 3.64
C SER A 211 -23.41 10.90 3.43
N GLU A 212 -23.70 10.22 4.54
CA GLU A 212 -24.67 9.15 4.70
C GLU A 212 -25.74 9.66 5.67
N ALA A 213 -26.62 10.51 5.14
CA ALA A 213 -27.99 10.71 5.62
C ALA A 213 -28.85 11.13 4.43
#